data_AF-A0A9X2AER5-F1
#
_entry.id   AF-A0A9X2AER5-F1
#
_cell.length_a   1.000
_cell.length_b   1.000
_cell.length_c   1.000
_cell.angle_alpha   90.00
_cell.angle_beta   90.00
_cell.angle_gamma   90.00
#
_symmetry.space_group_name_H-M   'P 1'
#
loop_
_entity.id
_entity.type
_entity.pdbx_description
1 polymer ?
#
loop_
_entity_poly.entity_id
_entity_poly.type
_entity_poly.pdbx_seq_one_letter_code
_entity_poly.pdbx_strand_id
1 'polypeptide(L)'
;MKTVMDIARTEYDAGKVNTKFAQFASDFGFLVRPCIAGRPRTKGKVEAQMKLLDEIHAYQGQFSLAELHEYVQKLCNRINHSFHQGTGKVPVLALEKEKNLLCPLPAESIRWTSVKLLDTNRRTILRN
;
A
#
# COMPACT_ATOMS: atom_id res chain seq x y z
N MET A 1 -13.77 14.00 -0.63
CA MET A 1 -12.46 14.42 -1.18
C MET A 1 -11.78 13.19 -1.77
N LYS A 2 -11.28 13.25 -3.02
CA LYS A 2 -10.52 12.13 -3.59
C LYS A 2 -9.15 12.06 -2.91
N THR A 3 -8.60 10.86 -2.73
CA THR A 3 -7.45 10.64 -1.85
C THR A 3 -6.09 10.83 -2.52
N VAL A 4 -5.97 10.48 -3.82
CA VAL A 4 -4.68 10.49 -4.54
C VAL A 4 -4.71 11.44 -5.75
N MET A 5 -5.76 11.38 -6.57
CA MET A 5 -5.92 12.22 -7.77
C MET A 5 -7.21 13.03 -7.66
N ASP A 6 -7.13 14.36 -7.80
CA ASP A 6 -8.31 15.23 -7.92
C ASP A 6 -8.97 15.04 -9.29
N ILE A 7 -8.14 14.99 -10.35
CA ILE A 7 -8.53 14.69 -11.73
C ILE A 7 -7.78 13.44 -12.17
N ALA A 8 -8.51 12.42 -12.62
CA ALA A 8 -7.89 11.15 -13.02
C ALA A 8 -7.02 11.33 -14.27
N ARG A 9 -5.90 10.61 -14.34
CA ARG A 9 -5.09 10.52 -15.55
C ARG A 9 -5.85 9.74 -16.62
N THR A 10 -5.89 10.26 -17.83
CA THR A 10 -6.45 9.60 -19.02
C THR A 10 -5.37 9.43 -20.09
N GLU A 11 -5.75 8.98 -21.28
CA GLU A 11 -4.83 8.93 -22.43
C GLU A 11 -4.48 10.32 -22.97
N TYR A 12 -5.40 11.27 -22.78
CA TYR A 12 -5.31 12.62 -23.35
C TYR A 12 -4.92 13.68 -22.33
N ASP A 13 -5.03 13.36 -21.04
CA ASP A 13 -4.73 14.28 -19.93
C ASP A 13 -3.89 13.56 -18.86
N ALA A 14 -2.84 14.25 -18.39
CA ALA A 14 -2.03 13.80 -17.26
C ALA A 14 -2.83 13.73 -15.95
N GLY A 15 -3.95 14.45 -15.87
CA GLY A 15 -4.77 14.60 -14.68
C GLY A 15 -4.10 15.51 -13.64
N LYS A 16 -4.63 15.49 -12.41
CA LYS A 16 -4.16 16.34 -11.31
C LYS A 16 -4.04 15.51 -10.03
N VAL A 17 -2.83 15.43 -9.48
CA VAL A 17 -2.57 14.81 -8.18
C VAL A 17 -3.13 15.71 -7.08
N ASN A 18 -3.72 15.10 -6.04
CA ASN A 18 -4.17 15.84 -4.88
C ASN A 18 -2.98 16.49 -4.16
N THR A 19 -3.09 17.78 -3.82
CA THR A 19 -1.97 18.55 -3.22
C THR A 19 -1.43 17.93 -1.93
N LYS A 20 -2.30 17.37 -1.06
CA LYS A 20 -1.84 16.72 0.18
C LYS A 20 -1.05 15.45 -0.11
N PHE A 21 -1.50 14.66 -1.09
CA PHE A 21 -0.79 13.46 -1.51
C PHE A 21 0.53 13.79 -2.21
N ALA A 22 0.56 14.86 -3.02
CA ALA A 22 1.78 15.35 -3.64
C ALA A 22 2.83 15.79 -2.59
N GLN A 23 2.39 16.50 -1.54
CA GLN A 23 3.27 16.84 -0.41
C GLN A 23 3.80 15.60 0.29
N PHE A 24 2.94 14.63 0.60
CA PHE A 24 3.35 13.35 1.20
C PHE A 24 4.38 12.62 0.33
N ALA A 25 4.17 12.56 -0.99
CA ALA A 25 5.12 11.94 -1.90
C ALA A 25 6.47 12.66 -1.94
N SER A 26 6.47 14.00 -1.91
CA SER A 26 7.68 14.81 -1.82
C SER A 26 8.42 14.57 -0.50
N ASP A 27 7.71 14.56 0.62
CA ASP A 27 8.26 14.37 1.96
C ASP A 27 8.97 13.01 2.08
N PHE A 28 8.40 11.97 1.47
CA PHE A 28 8.93 10.59 1.49
C PHE A 28 9.83 10.25 0.29
N GLY A 29 10.05 11.19 -0.63
CA GLY A 29 10.99 11.03 -1.74
C GLY A 29 10.57 10.03 -2.82
N PHE A 30 9.28 9.79 -3.03
CA PHE A 30 8.81 8.89 -4.10
C PHE A 30 8.04 9.62 -5.19
N LEU A 31 8.13 9.10 -6.42
CA LEU A 31 7.46 9.67 -7.59
C LEU A 31 6.06 9.08 -7.77
N VAL A 32 5.05 9.94 -7.85
CA VAL A 32 3.66 9.52 -8.10
C VAL A 32 3.47 9.22 -9.58
N ARG A 33 3.21 7.96 -9.92
CA ARG A 33 2.92 7.51 -11.30
C ARG A 33 1.52 6.89 -11.37
N PRO A 34 0.46 7.69 -11.60
CA PRO A 34 -0.89 7.17 -11.70
C PRO A 34 -1.07 6.35 -12.97
N CYS A 35 -1.87 5.28 -12.87
CA CYS A 35 -2.31 4.50 -14.03
C CYS A 35 -3.25 5.32 -14.92
N ILE A 36 -3.31 4.98 -16.21
CA ILE A 36 -4.31 5.55 -17.12
C ILE A 36 -5.67 4.93 -16.80
N ALA A 37 -6.69 5.76 -16.59
CA ALA A 37 -8.06 5.31 -16.34
C ALA A 37 -8.55 4.40 -17.48
N GLY A 38 -9.25 3.31 -17.13
CA GLY A 38 -9.76 2.34 -18.10
C GLY A 38 -8.71 1.39 -18.72
N ARG A 39 -7.42 1.51 -18.37
CA ARG A 39 -6.35 0.61 -18.86
C ARG A 39 -5.72 -0.22 -17.73
N PRO A 40 -6.20 -1.44 -17.45
CA PRO A 40 -5.71 -2.26 -16.33
C PRO A 40 -4.35 -2.96 -16.58
N ARG A 41 -3.58 -2.58 -17.61
CA ARG A 41 -2.37 -3.34 -18.02
C ARG A 41 -1.27 -3.40 -16.95
N THR A 42 -1.16 -2.38 -16.09
CA THR A 42 -0.08 -2.28 -15.10
C THR A 42 -0.47 -2.83 -13.72
N LYS A 43 -1.68 -3.39 -13.57
CA LYS A 43 -2.21 -3.84 -12.29
C LYS A 43 -1.93 -5.31 -11.96
N GLY A 44 -1.32 -6.07 -12.87
CA GLY A 44 -1.11 -7.51 -12.71
C GLY A 44 -0.41 -7.90 -11.40
N LYS A 45 0.57 -7.11 -10.91
CA LYS A 45 1.24 -7.40 -9.63
C LYS A 45 0.28 -7.31 -8.43
N VAL A 46 -0.59 -6.31 -8.41
CA VAL A 46 -1.58 -6.13 -7.35
C VAL A 46 -2.68 -7.17 -7.46
N GLU A 47 -3.22 -7.36 -8.67
CA GLU A 47 -4.30 -8.31 -8.94
C GLU A 47 -3.89 -9.76 -8.64
N ALA A 48 -2.65 -10.15 -8.95
CA ALA A 48 -2.13 -11.47 -8.59
C ALA A 48 -2.07 -11.68 -7.07
N GLN A 49 -1.71 -10.65 -6.30
CA GLN A 49 -1.70 -10.72 -4.83
C GLN A 49 -3.11 -10.75 -4.23
N MET A 50 -4.13 -10.21 -4.92
CA MET A 50 -5.51 -10.25 -4.43
C MET A 50 -6.04 -11.69 -4.27
N LYS A 51 -5.47 -12.67 -4.98
CA LYS A 51 -5.80 -14.10 -4.80
C LYS A 51 -5.57 -14.61 -3.37
N LEU A 52 -4.69 -13.95 -2.60
CA LEU A 52 -4.47 -14.28 -1.19
C LEU A 52 -5.70 -13.92 -0.33
N LEU A 53 -6.52 -12.96 -0.77
CA LEU A 53 -7.75 -12.59 -0.07
C LEU A 53 -8.82 -13.68 -0.22
N ASP A 54 -8.81 -14.44 -1.32
CA ASP A 54 -9.75 -15.55 -1.52
C ASP A 54 -9.60 -16.60 -0.40
N GLU A 55 -8.36 -16.82 0.08
CA GLU A 55 -8.08 -17.71 1.20
C GLU A 55 -8.71 -17.18 2.50
N ILE A 56 -8.60 -15.87 2.76
CA ILE A 56 -9.24 -15.22 3.92
C ILE A 56 -10.77 -15.32 3.80
N HIS A 57 -11.30 -15.09 2.60
CA HIS A 57 -12.74 -15.15 2.34
C HIS A 57 -13.34 -16.53 2.58
N ALA A 58 -12.57 -17.62 2.43
CA ALA A 58 -13.04 -18.96 2.74
C ALA A 58 -13.43 -19.15 4.22
N TYR A 59 -12.89 -18.33 5.12
CA TYR A 59 -13.18 -18.34 6.56
C TYR A 59 -14.13 -17.22 6.99
N GLN A 60 -14.88 -16.63 6.04
CA GLN A 60 -15.79 -15.52 6.34
C GLN A 60 -16.83 -15.91 7.40
N GLY A 61 -16.93 -15.09 8.45
CA GLY A 61 -17.84 -15.32 9.59
C GLY A 61 -17.33 -16.34 10.61
N GLN A 62 -16.15 -16.94 10.40
CA GLN A 62 -15.58 -17.94 11.31
C GLN A 62 -14.59 -17.35 12.32
N PHE A 63 -14.05 -16.17 12.06
CA PHE A 63 -13.07 -15.51 12.93
C PHE A 63 -13.65 -14.30 13.65
N SER A 64 -13.27 -14.14 14.92
CA SER A 64 -13.27 -12.84 15.60
C SER A 64 -12.20 -11.90 15.01
N LEU A 65 -12.25 -10.61 15.35
CA LEU A 65 -11.27 -9.64 14.85
C LEU A 65 -9.83 -10.00 15.26
N ALA A 66 -9.64 -10.51 16.48
CA ALA A 66 -8.32 -10.90 16.98
C ALA A 66 -7.77 -12.13 16.25
N GLU A 67 -8.61 -13.15 16.04
CA GLU A 67 -8.24 -14.35 15.29
C GLU A 67 -7.95 -14.03 13.82
N LEU A 68 -8.74 -13.15 13.22
CA LEU A 68 -8.50 -12.68 11.85
C LEU A 68 -7.14 -11.97 11.75
N HIS A 69 -6.81 -11.12 12.73
CA HIS A 69 -5.51 -10.45 12.77
C HIS A 69 -4.36 -11.46 12.85
N GLU A 70 -4.46 -12.44 13.74
CA GLU A 70 -3.45 -13.50 13.90
C GLU A 70 -3.31 -14.33 12.62
N TYR A 71 -4.43 -14.71 12.01
CA TYR A 71 -4.44 -15.46 10.75
C TYR A 71 -3.78 -14.68 9.62
N VAL A 72 -4.08 -13.38 9.47
CA VAL A 72 -3.43 -12.51 8.48
C VAL A 72 -1.91 -12.42 8.73
N GLN A 73 -1.47 -12.33 9.98
CA GLN A 73 -0.03 -12.36 10.29
C GLN A 73 0.62 -13.69 9.89
N LYS A 74 -0.02 -14.83 10.18
CA LYS A 74 0.45 -16.15 9.74
C LYS A 74 0.52 -16.26 8.22
N LEU A 75 -0.49 -15.75 7.51
CA LEU A 75 -0.53 -15.71 6.06
C LEU A 75 0.62 -14.86 5.50
N CYS A 76 0.81 -13.64 6.00
CA CYS A 76 1.90 -12.76 5.61
C CYS A 76 3.27 -13.44 5.81
N ASN A 77 3.48 -14.06 6.97
CA ASN A 77 4.72 -14.79 7.25
C ASN A 77 4.91 -15.96 6.27
N ARG A 78 3.90 -16.79 6.05
CA ARG A 78 3.97 -17.91 5.12
C ARG A 78 4.35 -17.46 3.71
N ILE A 79 3.70 -16.42 3.18
CA ILE A 79 3.97 -15.92 1.83
C ILE A 79 5.37 -15.30 1.71
N ASN A 80 5.81 -14.53 2.71
CA ASN A 80 7.13 -13.90 2.69
C ASN A 80 8.30 -14.89 2.83
N HIS A 81 8.06 -16.07 3.42
CA HIS A 81 9.05 -17.15 3.55
C HIS A 81 8.96 -18.19 2.43
N SER A 82 7.91 -18.14 1.60
CA SER A 82 7.75 -19.05 0.48
C SER A 82 8.57 -18.60 -0.73
N PHE A 83 8.98 -19.57 -1.56
CA PHE A 83 9.63 -19.27 -2.83
C PHE A 83 8.65 -18.60 -3.81
N HIS A 84 9.00 -17.41 -4.32
CA HIS A 84 8.15 -16.67 -5.25
C HIS A 84 8.54 -16.96 -6.70
N GLN A 85 7.67 -17.65 -7.43
CA GLN A 85 7.91 -18.11 -8.81
C GLN A 85 8.24 -16.97 -9.79
N GLY A 86 7.58 -15.82 -9.66
CA GLY A 86 7.77 -14.70 -10.58
C GLY A 86 9.12 -13.99 -10.45
N THR A 87 9.75 -14.03 -9.27
CA THR A 87 11.05 -13.39 -9.01
C THR A 87 12.18 -14.41 -8.85
N GLY A 88 11.87 -15.70 -8.70
CA GLY A 88 12.84 -16.75 -8.44
C GLY A 88 13.53 -16.64 -7.08
N LYS A 89 12.94 -15.93 -6.11
CA LYS A 89 13.54 -15.63 -4.80
C LYS A 89 12.55 -15.87 -3.66
N VAL A 90 13.06 -16.08 -2.46
CA VAL A 90 12.28 -15.97 -1.22
C VAL A 90 12.23 -14.48 -0.81
N PRO A 91 11.04 -13.87 -0.65
CA PRO A 91 10.92 -12.43 -0.37
C PRO A 91 11.71 -11.95 0.85
N VAL A 92 11.69 -12.68 1.97
CA VAL A 92 12.40 -12.26 3.18
C VAL A 92 13.92 -12.19 2.96
N LEU A 93 14.49 -13.18 2.25
CA LEU A 93 15.92 -13.21 1.93
C LEU A 93 16.31 -12.14 0.90
N ALA A 94 15.42 -11.84 -0.05
CA ALA A 94 15.63 -10.76 -1.00
C ALA A 94 15.65 -9.39 -0.29
N LEU A 95 14.69 -9.17 0.62
CA LEU A 95 14.59 -7.95 1.41
C LEU A 95 15.85 -7.72 2.25
N GLU A 96 16.38 -8.75 2.91
CA GLU A 96 17.62 -8.64 3.70
C GLU A 96 18.81 -8.13 2.88
N LYS A 97 18.95 -8.60 1.63
CA LYS A 97 20.01 -8.16 0.71
C LYS A 97 19.78 -6.75 0.18
N GLU A 98 18.52 -6.40 -0.10
CA GLU A 98 18.14 -5.15 -0.74
C GLU A 98 17.94 -4.00 0.26
N LYS A 99 17.81 -4.30 1.57
CA LYS A 99 17.53 -3.32 2.64
C LYS A 99 18.51 -2.15 2.66
N ASN A 100 19.79 -2.41 2.39
CA ASN A 100 20.84 -1.39 2.41
C ASN A 100 20.77 -0.44 1.18
N LEU A 101 19.97 -0.77 0.17
CA LEU A 101 19.73 0.08 -1.00
C LEU A 101 18.61 1.11 -0.77
N LEU A 102 17.90 1.02 0.36
CA LEU A 102 16.78 1.89 0.66
C LEU A 102 17.26 3.24 1.22
N CYS A 103 16.59 4.32 0.81
CA CYS A 103 16.80 5.63 1.43
C CYS A 103 16.32 5.63 2.90
N PRO A 104 16.96 6.42 3.78
CA PRO A 104 16.49 6.58 5.14
C PRO A 104 15.10 7.23 5.16
N LEU A 105 14.33 6.95 6.22
CA LEU A 105 13.05 7.61 6.43
C LEU A 105 13.24 9.11 6.68
N PRO A 106 12.28 9.95 6.26
CA PRO A 106 12.27 11.39 6.58
C PRO A 106 12.26 11.63 8.08
N ALA A 107 12.64 12.84 8.50
CA ALA A 107 12.64 13.25 9.91
C ALA A 107 11.27 13.03 10.59
N GLU A 108 11.27 12.73 11.89
CA GLU A 108 10.06 12.37 12.63
C GLU A 108 8.96 13.43 12.60
N SER A 109 9.35 14.70 12.67
CA SER A 109 8.45 15.86 12.55
C SER A 109 7.66 15.86 11.23
N ILE A 110 8.31 15.47 10.14
CA ILE A 110 7.70 15.34 8.82
C ILE A 110 6.74 14.15 8.82
N ARG A 111 7.19 12.97 9.30
CA ARG A 111 6.36 11.75 9.32
C ARG A 111 5.03 11.97 10.03
N TRP A 112 5.04 12.60 11.21
CA TRP A 112 3.83 12.86 11.98
C TRP A 112 2.87 13.83 11.29
N THR A 113 3.43 14.83 10.59
CA THR A 113 2.66 15.85 9.87
C THR A 113 2.01 15.24 8.64
N SER A 114 2.74 14.49 7.83
CA SER A 114 2.23 13.93 6.56
C SER A 114 1.21 12.80 6.78
N VAL A 115 1.35 12.00 7.85
CA VAL A 115 0.33 10.98 8.22
C VAL A 115 -1.01 11.63 8.60
N LYS A 116 -0.98 12.75 9.35
CA LYS A 116 -2.19 13.53 9.66
C LYS A 116 -2.85 14.14 8.44
N LEU A 117 -2.10 14.46 7.39
CA LEU A 117 -2.65 15.02 6.14
C LEU A 117 -3.48 13.99 5.36
N LEU A 118 -3.10 12.70 5.42
CA LEU A 118 -3.83 11.60 4.78
C LEU A 118 -5.03 11.13 5.61
N ASP A 119 -4.95 11.24 6.93
CA ASP A 119 -6.02 10.84 7.85
C ASP A 119 -7.10 11.95 7.96
N THR A 120 -7.91 12.09 6.92
CA THR A 120 -9.06 13.02 6.94
C THR A 120 -10.26 12.43 7.69
N ASN A 121 -10.16 11.22 8.28
CA ASN A 121 -11.27 10.51 8.91
C ASN A 121 -11.12 10.25 10.43
N ARG A 122 -9.99 10.56 11.06
CA ARG A 122 -9.84 10.40 12.52
C ARG A 122 -10.38 11.54 13.40
N ARG A 123 -10.99 12.60 12.85
CA ARG A 123 -11.55 13.68 13.69
C ARG A 123 -12.82 13.30 14.46
N THR A 124 -13.38 12.10 14.29
CA THR A 124 -14.60 11.67 15.00
C THR A 124 -14.36 10.63 16.10
N ILE A 125 -13.17 10.05 16.25
CA ILE A 125 -12.95 8.94 17.21
C ILE A 125 -12.11 9.34 18.45
N LEU A 126 -11.61 10.58 18.53
CA LEU A 126 -10.86 11.07 19.71
C LEU A 126 -11.44 12.38 20.26
N ARG A 127 -12.75 12.40 20.50
CA ARG A 127 -13.39 13.34 21.42
C ARG A 127 -14.27 12.54 22.38
N ASN A 128 -13.63 12.03 23.43
CA ASN A 128 -14.20 12.16 24.77
C ASN A 128 -13.77 13.52 25.30
#